data_AF-A0A970GA34-F1
#
_entry.id   AF-A0A970GA34-F1
#
_cell.length_a   1.000
_cell.length_b   1.000
_cell.length_c   1.000
_cell.angle_alpha   90.00
_cell.angle_beta   90.00
_cell.angle_gamma   90.00
#
_symmetry.space_group_name_H-M   'P 1'
#
loop_
_entity.id
_entity.type
_entity.pdbx_description
1 polymer ?
#
loop_
_entity_poly.entity_id
_entity_poly.type
_entity_poly.pdbx_seq_one_letter_code
_entity_poly.pdbx_strand_id
1 'polypeptide(L)'
;CIPLNGLTGHKRIAFFAGSTISNADNDFMINNLYVGPLIPDTPEVQISQVGDDLCLLTWNESSGATGYDIYAADSPEGPWELIASTAETQFEFTAQAAKKFYRVKAIAR
;
A
#
# COMPACT_ATOMS: atom_id res chain seq x y z
N CYS A 1 5.10 -2.33 12.10
CA CYS A 1 4.65 -3.66 11.62
C CYS A 1 5.89 -4.54 11.46
N ILE A 2 5.84 -5.83 11.82
CA ILE A 2 6.94 -6.76 11.52
C ILE A 2 6.67 -7.32 10.12
N PRO A 3 7.50 -7.02 9.10
CA PRO A 3 7.26 -7.51 7.75
C PRO A 3 7.43 -9.04 7.71
N LEU A 4 6.39 -9.74 7.26
CA LEU A 4 6.39 -11.20 7.15
C LEU A 4 6.58 -11.68 5.70
N ASN A 5 6.81 -10.77 4.76
CA ASN A 5 6.70 -11.02 3.32
C ASN A 5 7.81 -11.94 2.77
N GLY A 6 8.94 -12.07 3.50
CA GLY A 6 10.03 -12.99 3.17
C GLY A 6 9.92 -14.40 3.79
N LEU A 7 8.85 -14.68 4.56
CA LEU A 7 8.66 -15.96 5.25
C LEU A 7 7.59 -16.79 4.55
N THR A 8 7.95 -18.02 4.15
CA THR A 8 7.04 -19.00 3.54
C THR A 8 6.54 -20.03 4.55
N GLY A 9 5.34 -20.59 4.34
CA GLY A 9 4.80 -21.66 5.19
C GLY A 9 4.16 -21.16 6.50
N HIS A 10 4.13 -22.02 7.52
CA HIS A 10 3.50 -21.71 8.80
C HIS A 10 4.31 -20.67 9.58
N LYS A 11 3.72 -19.50 9.82
CA LYS A 11 4.30 -18.45 10.65
C LYS A 11 3.83 -18.66 12.10
N ARG A 12 4.76 -18.90 13.02
CA ARG A 12 4.48 -19.08 14.45
C ARG A 12 4.99 -17.85 15.20
N ILE A 13 4.11 -17.20 15.96
CA ILE A 13 4.49 -16.10 16.86
C ILE A 13 4.49 -16.68 18.27
N ALA A 14 5.66 -16.69 18.92
CA ALA A 14 5.81 -17.15 20.29
C ALA A 14 5.96 -15.94 21.22
N PHE A 15 5.24 -15.97 22.34
CA PHE A 15 5.35 -14.99 23.40
C PHE A 15 5.97 -15.67 24.61
N PHE A 16 6.98 -15.03 25.21
CA PHE A 16 7.61 -15.48 26.44
C PHE A 16 7.48 -14.40 27.49
N ALA A 17 6.91 -14.77 28.64
CA ALA A 17 6.80 -13.93 29.82
C ALA A 17 7.07 -14.80 31.05
N GLY A 18 7.84 -14.27 31.99
CA GLY A 18 8.15 -14.94 33.25
C GLY A 18 8.71 -13.95 34.25
N SER A 19 8.46 -14.18 35.54
CA SER A 19 9.03 -13.35 36.60
C SER A 19 10.51 -13.65 36.81
N THR A 20 11.28 -12.61 37.10
CA THR A 20 12.64 -12.73 37.65
C THR A 20 12.64 -12.81 39.18
N ILE A 21 11.47 -12.81 39.83
CA ILE A 21 11.28 -12.82 41.28
C ILE A 21 10.72 -14.18 41.72
N SER A 22 11.31 -14.73 42.79
CA SER A 22 10.85 -15.99 43.40
C SER A 22 9.44 -15.86 43.97
N ASN A 23 8.61 -16.87 43.75
CA ASN A 23 7.23 -16.99 44.26
C ASN A 23 6.28 -15.86 43.83
N ALA A 24 6.57 -15.17 42.72
CA ALA A 24 5.64 -14.22 42.13
C ALA A 24 4.53 -14.94 41.36
N ASP A 25 3.30 -14.46 41.52
CA ASP A 25 2.20 -14.78 40.62
C ASP A 25 2.40 -14.05 39.29
N ASN A 26 2.17 -14.76 38.17
CA ASN A 26 2.38 -14.20 36.83
C ASN A 26 1.14 -14.43 35.98
N ASP A 27 0.29 -13.40 35.93
CA ASP A 27 -0.74 -13.31 34.92
C ASP A 27 -0.15 -12.69 33.65
N PHE A 28 -0.12 -13.46 32.56
CA PHE A 28 0.30 -12.98 31.24
C PHE A 28 -0.89 -12.85 30.31
N MET A 29 -1.26 -11.61 29.99
CA MET A 29 -2.37 -11.30 29.11
C MET A 29 -1.84 -10.67 27.81
N ILE A 30 -2.25 -11.22 26.67
CA ILE A 30 -2.06 -10.61 25.36
C ILE A 30 -3.40 -10.04 24.92
N ASN A 31 -3.45 -8.73 24.69
CA ASN A 31 -4.60 -8.08 24.09
C ASN A 31 -4.21 -7.47 22.74
N ASN A 32 -5.18 -7.39 21.82
CA ASN A 32 -5.04 -6.75 20.50
C ASN A 32 -3.91 -7.32 19.61
N LEU A 33 -3.65 -8.64 19.68
CA LEU A 33 -2.73 -9.29 18.73
C LEU A 33 -3.36 -9.34 17.33
N TYR A 34 -2.80 -8.58 16.40
CA TYR A 34 -3.19 -8.61 15.00
C TYR A 34 -2.10 -9.25 14.14
N VAL A 35 -2.50 -10.26 13.36
CA VAL A 35 -1.68 -10.88 12.31
C VAL A 35 -2.48 -10.82 11.03
N GLY A 36 -2.05 -10.01 10.09
CA GLY A 36 -2.77 -9.77 8.85
C GLY A 36 -1.85 -9.36 7.71
N PRO A 37 -2.42 -9.24 6.50
CA PRO A 37 -1.68 -8.74 5.35
C PRO A 37 -1.18 -7.32 5.62
N LEU A 38 -0.02 -6.99 5.05
CA LEU A 38 0.45 -5.61 5.05
C LEU A 38 -0.50 -4.78 4.18
N ILE A 39 -1.18 -3.81 4.78
CA ILE A 39 -2.05 -2.88 4.06
C ILE A 39 -1.14 -1.72 3.63
N PRO A 40 -0.92 -1.49 2.32
CA PRO A 40 -0.12 -0.37 1.88
C PRO A 40 -0.75 0.95 2.27
N ASP A 41 0.10 1.92 2.60
CA ASP A 41 -0.35 3.29 2.81
C ASP A 41 -0.96 3.88 1.53
N THR A 42 -1.98 4.72 1.67
CA THR A 42 -2.60 5.40 0.53
C THR A 42 -1.58 6.34 -0.12
N PRO A 43 -1.31 6.21 -1.42
CA PRO A 43 -0.36 7.09 -2.10
C PRO A 43 -0.91 8.51 -2.20
N GLU A 44 -0.07 9.50 -1.94
CA GLU A 44 -0.36 10.91 -2.22
C GLU A 44 0.05 11.21 -3.66
N VAL A 45 -0.94 11.41 -4.54
CA VAL A 45 -0.72 11.54 -5.99
C VAL A 45 -0.69 12.99 -6.40
N GLN A 46 0.31 13.35 -7.19
CA GLN A 46 0.42 14.63 -7.87
C GLN A 46 0.37 14.43 -9.39
N ILE A 47 -0.18 15.40 -10.08
CA ILE A 47 -0.24 15.44 -11.55
C ILE A 47 0.50 16.70 -12.03
N SER A 48 1.34 16.54 -13.04
CA SER A 48 2.07 17.63 -13.67
C SER A 48 2.10 17.45 -15.19
N GLN A 49 2.15 18.56 -15.93
CA GLN A 49 2.38 18.55 -17.37
C GLN A 49 3.87 18.76 -17.62
N VAL A 50 4.48 17.86 -18.41
CA VAL A 50 5.93 17.82 -18.67
C VAL A 50 6.30 18.03 -20.14
N GLY A 51 5.29 18.12 -21.03
CA GLY A 51 5.43 18.49 -22.44
C GLY A 51 4.10 18.97 -23.02
N ASP A 52 4.06 19.25 -24.32
CA ASP A 52 2.87 19.85 -24.97
C ASP A 52 1.59 19.05 -24.69
N ASP A 53 1.64 17.72 -24.84
CA ASP A 53 0.54 16.82 -24.51
C ASP A 53 0.95 15.71 -23.51
N LEU A 54 2.15 15.79 -22.92
CA LEU A 54 2.66 14.76 -22.02
C LEU A 54 2.45 15.17 -20.56
N CYS A 55 1.81 14.29 -19.79
CA CYS A 55 1.56 14.45 -18.37
C CYS A 55 2.20 13.33 -17.57
N LEU A 56 2.53 13.63 -16.33
CA LEU A 56 3.17 12.72 -15.38
C LEU A 56 2.34 12.69 -14.08
N LEU A 57 1.92 11.49 -13.69
CA LEU A 57 1.48 11.19 -12.33
C LEU A 57 2.70 10.77 -11.51
N THR A 58 2.88 11.38 -10.34
CA THR A 58 3.94 11.01 -9.39
C THR A 58 3.35 10.82 -8.01
N TRP A 59 3.91 9.89 -7.24
CA TRP A 59 3.57 9.69 -5.84
C TRP A 59 4.82 9.29 -5.05
N ASN A 60 4.75 9.41 -3.72
CA ASN A 60 5.80 8.88 -2.85
C ASN A 60 5.64 7.37 -2.68
N GLU A 61 6.73 6.68 -2.34
CA GLU A 61 6.67 5.25 -2.02
C GLU A 61 5.74 5.01 -0.82
N SER A 62 4.66 4.27 -1.05
CA SER A 62 3.73 3.82 -0.01
C SER A 62 4.36 2.69 0.80
N SER A 63 4.42 2.86 2.13
CA SER A 63 4.92 1.81 3.03
C SER A 63 4.17 0.51 2.80
N GLY A 64 4.90 -0.57 2.55
CA GLY A 64 4.34 -1.90 2.33
C GLY A 64 3.75 -2.15 0.95
N ALA A 65 3.82 -1.20 0.03
CA ALA A 65 3.51 -1.43 -1.37
C ALA A 65 4.61 -2.27 -2.04
N THR A 66 4.19 -3.20 -2.89
CA THR A 66 5.06 -3.92 -3.84
C THR A 66 4.79 -3.48 -5.28
N GLY A 67 3.90 -2.50 -5.47
CA GLY A 67 3.52 -1.93 -6.76
C GLY A 67 2.27 -1.05 -6.65
N TYR A 68 1.83 -0.55 -7.79
CA TYR A 68 0.71 0.38 -7.93
C TYR A 68 -0.16 0.03 -9.13
N ASP A 69 -1.47 0.08 -8.94
CA ASP A 69 -2.48 -0.02 -9.97
C ASP A 69 -3.01 1.40 -10.28
N ILE A 70 -3.00 1.78 -11.56
CA ILE A 70 -3.46 3.07 -12.05
C ILE A 70 -4.80 2.88 -12.73
N TYR A 71 -5.79 3.63 -12.26
CA TYR A 71 -7.13 3.66 -12.79
C TYR A 71 -7.46 5.00 -13.43
N ALA A 72 -8.31 4.99 -14.45
CA ALA A 72 -8.87 6.20 -15.05
C ALA A 72 -10.39 6.14 -15.17
N ALA A 73 -11.04 7.31 -15.17
CA ALA A 73 -12.48 7.46 -15.32
C ALA A 73 -12.85 8.76 -16.04
N ASP A 74 -14.04 8.81 -16.65
CA ASP A 74 -14.61 10.02 -17.27
C ASP A 74 -15.36 10.92 -16.26
N SER A 75 -15.74 10.38 -15.10
CA SER A 75 -16.31 11.12 -13.97
C SER A 75 -15.56 10.76 -12.69
N PRO A 76 -15.53 11.66 -11.68
CA PRO A 76 -14.90 11.38 -10.41
C PRO A 76 -15.59 10.25 -9.61
N GLU A 77 -16.86 9.97 -9.91
CA GLU A 77 -17.62 8.86 -9.33
C GLU A 77 -17.35 7.51 -10.03
N GLY A 78 -16.76 7.53 -11.23
CA GLY A 78 -16.49 6.35 -12.05
C GLY A 78 -17.46 6.17 -13.23
N PRO A 79 -17.48 5.00 -13.88
CA PRO A 79 -16.73 3.79 -13.52
C PRO A 79 -15.22 3.96 -13.67
N TRP A 80 -14.47 3.29 -12.78
CA TRP A 80 -13.00 3.31 -12.78
C TRP A 80 -12.46 2.08 -13.50
N GLU A 81 -11.63 2.30 -14.51
CA GLU A 81 -11.01 1.23 -15.29
C GLU A 81 -9.51 1.16 -15.01
N LEU A 82 -8.99 -0.06 -14.82
CA LEU A 82 -7.54 -0.27 -14.67
C LEU A 82 -6.86 -0.06 -16.02
N ILE A 83 -5.94 0.90 -16.08
CA ILE A 83 -5.22 1.23 -17.31
C ILE A 83 -3.76 0.77 -17.29
N ALA A 84 -3.16 0.62 -16.11
CA ALA A 84 -1.78 0.18 -15.97
C ALA A 84 -1.49 -0.36 -14.56
N SER A 85 -0.43 -1.18 -14.45
CA SER A 85 0.20 -1.54 -13.18
C SER A 85 1.71 -1.35 -13.30
N THR A 86 2.35 -0.82 -12.26
CA THR A 86 3.80 -0.56 -12.24
C THR A 86 4.39 -0.79 -10.85
N ALA A 87 5.69 -1.06 -10.77
CA ALA A 87 6.45 -1.05 -9.51
C ALA A 87 7.05 0.34 -9.22
N GLU A 88 7.14 1.19 -10.25
CA GLU A 88 7.66 2.55 -10.15
C GLU A 88 6.69 3.47 -9.39
N THR A 89 7.18 4.62 -8.94
CA THR A 89 6.38 5.65 -8.27
C THR A 89 5.90 6.75 -9.21
N GLN A 90 5.84 6.45 -10.50
CA GLN A 90 5.42 7.38 -11.54
C GLN A 90 4.71 6.68 -12.71
N PHE A 91 3.87 7.43 -13.42
CA PHE A 91 3.19 6.99 -14.61
C PHE A 91 3.01 8.15 -15.61
N GLU A 92 3.54 7.98 -16.82
CA GLU A 92 3.39 8.94 -17.91
C GLU A 92 2.17 8.62 -18.77
N PHE A 93 1.46 9.66 -19.20
CA PHE A 93 0.32 9.52 -20.09
C PHE A 93 0.17 10.75 -20.98
N THR A 94 -0.43 10.56 -22.14
CA THR A 94 -0.77 11.67 -23.05
C THR A 94 -2.12 12.26 -22.65
N ALA A 95 -2.16 13.58 -22.48
CA ALA A 95 -3.39 14.32 -22.24
C ALA A 95 -4.37 14.11 -23.39
N GLN A 96 -5.65 13.94 -23.05
CA GLN A 96 -6.72 13.81 -24.03
C GLN A 96 -7.53 15.11 -24.07
N ALA A 97 -8.16 15.41 -25.20
CA ALA A 97 -9.05 16.56 -25.32
C ALA A 97 -10.22 16.50 -24.33
N ALA A 98 -10.70 15.30 -24.01
CA ALA A 98 -11.67 15.07 -22.95
C ALA A 98 -10.96 14.99 -21.59
N LYS A 99 -11.60 15.57 -20.55
CA LYS A 99 -11.13 15.47 -19.17
C LYS A 99 -11.18 14.01 -18.72
N LYS A 100 -10.13 13.57 -18.02
CA LYS A 100 -10.05 12.27 -17.35
C LYS A 100 -9.65 12.45 -15.90
N PHE A 101 -10.16 11.57 -15.04
CA PHE A 101 -9.78 11.46 -13.64
C PHE A 101 -8.88 10.26 -13.46
N TYR A 102 -7.91 10.35 -12.55
CA TYR A 102 -6.95 9.29 -12.26
C TYR A 102 -6.96 8.92 -10.79
N ARG A 103 -6.76 7.63 -10.51
CA ARG A 103 -6.59 7.10 -9.17
C ARG A 103 -5.42 6.13 -9.17
N VAL A 104 -4.51 6.31 -8.22
CA VAL A 104 -3.42 5.37 -7.98
C VAL A 104 -3.74 4.58 -6.71
N LYS A 105 -3.60 3.26 -6.78
CA LYS A 105 -3.83 2.35 -5.66
C LYS A 105 -2.56 1.56 -5.39
N ALA A 106 -1.98 1.75 -4.21
CA ALA A 106 -0.89 0.91 -3.74
C ALA A 106 -1.39 -0.53 -3.51
N ILE A 107 -0.57 -1.51 -3.91
CA ILE A 107 -0.86 -2.94 -3.75
C ILE A 107 0.30 -3.66 -3.07
N ALA A 108 -0.01 -4.64 -2.24
CA ALA A 108 0.95 -5.62 -1.71
C ALA A 108 0.60 -6.98 -2.31
N ARG A 109 1.53 -7.55 -3.07
CA ARG A 109 1.41 -8.90 -3.68
C ARG A 109 2.11 -9.94 -2.84
#